data_AF-A0A815QPW3-F1
#
_entry.id   AF-A0A815QPW3-F1
#
_cell.length_a   1.000
_cell.length_b   1.000
_cell.length_c   1.000
_cell.angle_alpha   90.00
_cell.angle_beta   90.00
_cell.angle_gamma   90.00
#
_symmetry.space_group_name_H-M   'P 1'
#
loop_
_entity.id
_entity.type
_entity.pdbx_description
1 polymer ?
#
loop_
_entity_poly.entity_id
_entity_poly.type
_entity_poly.pdbx_seq_one_letter_code
_entity_poly.pdbx_strand_id
1 'polypeptide(L)'
;IFRSIMSALICETKGCNRDFETVCAHCHASFCSKHFVTHIKVANNDLVPLADELNSMINKIQYTNPIHQALHQLEKSRETSHHNIDTIYDEKKRQLQFEVDIKKEMQLNKLLELNQKVSKLISDGNASFKQIENLKRDFQEVQKQYKKFEKANFIRSNFEPNQLKTIVSNKEYFTGDDGTLLSYEHQVKLNEFYGKKTQKWELIYKGTRDSFTSGAFHRHCDHRGPTMTIIQSKSGGYLFGGYTSVSWRSSQGYVEDSYEPFLFTLTNPHGIPPTKYPVIEERYAIFNKKECGPTFGCGHDLYVCDDSKISTGSYIYFPWSYSDRTNRGSETFTGTKYFQTNDIEVYRLIEN
;
A
#
# COMPACT_ATOMS: atom_id res chain seq x y z
N ILE A 1 13.63 -61.77 -61.33
CA ILE A 1 12.51 -61.68 -60.38
C ILE A 1 11.85 -60.33 -60.58
N PHE A 2 10.76 -60.32 -61.36
CA PHE A 2 9.84 -59.20 -61.50
C PHE A 2 9.06 -59.04 -60.17
N ARG A 3 9.07 -57.85 -59.58
CA ARG A 3 8.02 -57.22 -58.75
C ARG A 3 8.53 -55.82 -58.35
N SER A 4 8.27 -54.80 -59.16
CA SER A 4 7.09 -53.91 -59.01
C SER A 4 7.16 -53.01 -57.77
N ILE A 5 7.96 -51.94 -57.83
CA ILE A 5 7.67 -50.70 -57.10
C ILE A 5 7.98 -49.53 -58.05
N MET A 6 7.12 -49.33 -59.04
CA MET A 6 6.90 -48.00 -59.59
C MET A 6 5.57 -47.55 -58.99
N SER A 7 5.60 -47.15 -57.71
CA SER A 7 4.51 -46.35 -57.17
C SER A 7 4.50 -45.08 -58.00
N ALA A 8 3.47 -44.91 -58.83
CA ALA A 8 3.22 -43.64 -59.49
C ALA A 8 3.38 -42.54 -58.42
N LEU A 9 4.26 -41.57 -58.65
CA LEU A 9 4.35 -40.43 -57.76
C LEU A 9 3.14 -39.53 -58.07
N ILE A 10 2.05 -39.82 -57.37
CA ILE A 10 0.76 -39.17 -57.56
C ILE A 10 0.66 -38.00 -56.57
N CYS A 11 -0.09 -36.98 -56.94
CA CYS A 11 -0.41 -35.88 -56.05
C CYS A 11 -1.03 -36.40 -54.73
N GLU A 12 -0.48 -35.97 -53.59
CA GLU A 12 -0.91 -36.42 -52.25
C GLU A 12 -2.26 -35.84 -51.80
N THR A 13 -2.90 -35.02 -52.64
CA THR A 13 -4.26 -34.53 -52.37
C THR A 13 -5.27 -35.66 -52.54
N LYS A 14 -6.01 -35.95 -51.46
CA LYS A 14 -6.98 -37.06 -51.40
C LYS A 14 -7.98 -37.00 -52.58
N GLY A 15 -8.02 -38.07 -53.38
CA GLY A 15 -8.89 -38.17 -54.57
C GLY A 15 -8.30 -37.59 -55.86
N CYS A 16 -7.04 -37.14 -55.85
CA CYS A 16 -6.32 -36.70 -57.04
C CYS A 16 -5.51 -37.86 -57.64
N ASN A 17 -5.71 -38.13 -58.93
CA ASN A 17 -4.95 -39.15 -59.68
C ASN A 17 -3.94 -38.53 -60.65
N ARG A 18 -3.59 -37.24 -60.50
CA ARG A 18 -2.61 -36.57 -61.36
C ARG A 18 -1.19 -36.81 -60.85
N ASP A 19 -0.24 -36.92 -61.76
CA ASP A 19 1.18 -36.99 -61.41
C ASP A 19 1.59 -35.74 -60.62
N PHE A 20 2.52 -35.93 -59.68
CA PHE A 20 3.11 -34.82 -58.95
C PHE A 20 4.01 -33.97 -59.85
N GLU A 21 4.04 -32.66 -59.61
CA GLU A 21 4.84 -31.71 -60.40
C GLU A 21 5.73 -30.83 -59.51
N THR A 22 5.30 -30.55 -58.27
CA THR A 22 6.01 -29.67 -57.33
C THR A 22 5.90 -30.19 -55.89
N VAL A 23 6.96 -30.01 -55.11
CA VAL A 23 6.99 -30.33 -53.67
C VAL A 23 6.94 -29.04 -52.86
N CYS A 24 6.08 -28.99 -51.84
CA CYS A 24 6.04 -27.86 -50.92
C CYS A 24 7.26 -27.88 -49.98
N ALA A 25 8.04 -26.80 -49.94
CA ALA A 25 9.20 -26.71 -49.06
C ALA A 25 8.85 -26.67 -47.55
N HIS A 26 7.61 -26.30 -47.19
CA HIS A 26 7.16 -26.19 -45.81
C HIS A 26 6.69 -27.53 -45.22
N CYS A 27 5.90 -28.31 -45.98
CA CYS A 27 5.32 -29.57 -45.49
C CYS A 27 5.84 -30.81 -46.22
N HIS A 28 6.75 -30.64 -47.19
CA HIS A 28 7.34 -31.70 -48.03
C HIS A 28 6.36 -32.57 -48.82
N ALA A 29 5.08 -32.19 -48.86
CA ALA A 29 4.06 -32.91 -49.62
C ALA A 29 4.15 -32.61 -51.13
N SER A 30 3.86 -33.63 -51.92
CA SER A 30 3.94 -33.62 -53.38
C SER A 30 2.59 -33.26 -54.01
N PHE A 31 2.56 -32.21 -54.82
CA PHE A 31 1.34 -31.67 -55.43
C PHE A 31 1.45 -31.60 -56.96
N CYS A 32 0.32 -31.77 -57.66
CA CYS A 32 0.20 -31.29 -59.04
C CYS A 32 0.00 -29.76 -59.03
N SER A 33 0.31 -29.06 -60.14
CA SER A 33 0.24 -27.58 -60.21
C SER A 33 -1.07 -26.99 -59.69
N LYS A 34 -2.21 -27.63 -59.99
CA LYS A 34 -3.53 -27.15 -59.53
C LYS A 34 -3.66 -27.19 -58.01
N HIS A 35 -3.29 -28.30 -57.38
CA HIS A 35 -3.42 -28.44 -55.93
C HIS A 35 -2.33 -27.70 -55.17
N PHE A 36 -1.16 -27.50 -55.77
CA PHE A 36 -0.11 -26.66 -55.20
C PHE A 36 -0.56 -25.20 -55.05
N VAL A 37 -1.23 -24.65 -56.08
CA VAL A 37 -1.82 -23.31 -56.02
C VAL A 37 -2.88 -23.21 -54.93
N THR A 38 -3.75 -24.22 -54.79
CA THR A 38 -4.74 -24.26 -53.71
C THR A 38 -4.09 -24.39 -52.34
N HIS A 39 -3.03 -25.18 -52.22
CA HIS A 39 -2.27 -25.38 -50.99
C HIS A 39 -1.62 -24.07 -50.51
N ILE A 40 -1.00 -23.30 -51.39
CA ILE A 40 -0.43 -21.97 -51.05
C ILE A 40 -1.52 -20.96 -50.69
N LYS A 41 -2.70 -21.02 -51.33
CA LYS A 41 -3.83 -20.15 -50.98
C LYS A 41 -4.27 -20.33 -49.52
N VAL A 42 -4.17 -21.54 -48.97
CA VAL A 42 -4.47 -21.78 -47.54
C VAL A 42 -3.53 -20.99 -46.65
N ALA A 43 -2.23 -20.96 -46.94
CA ALA A 43 -1.27 -20.16 -46.17
C ALA A 43 -1.50 -18.65 -46.29
N ASN A 44 -1.97 -18.17 -47.46
CA ASN A 44 -2.30 -16.75 -47.66
C ASN A 44 -3.60 -16.32 -46.98
N ASN A 45 -4.48 -17.26 -46.59
CA ASN A 45 -5.73 -16.94 -45.89
C ASN A 45 -5.47 -16.38 -44.48
N ASP A 46 -4.31 -16.68 -43.89
CA ASP A 46 -3.93 -16.20 -42.55
C ASP A 46 -3.45 -14.74 -42.55
N LEU A 47 -3.15 -14.17 -43.72
CA LEU A 47 -2.68 -12.79 -43.84
C LEU A 47 -3.75 -11.75 -43.49
N VAL A 48 -5.02 -12.05 -43.76
CA VAL A 48 -6.14 -11.13 -43.48
C VAL A 48 -6.39 -11.02 -41.97
N PRO A 49 -6.55 -12.12 -41.21
CA PRO A 49 -6.64 -12.06 -39.74
C PRO A 49 -5.43 -11.36 -39.09
N LEU A 50 -4.22 -11.63 -39.59
CA LEU A 50 -3.00 -11.00 -39.09
C LEU A 50 -3.02 -9.48 -39.32
N ALA A 51 -3.49 -9.03 -40.48
CA ALA A 51 -3.63 -7.60 -40.78
C ALA A 51 -4.68 -6.93 -39.87
N ASP A 52 -5.79 -7.60 -39.58
CA ASP A 52 -6.82 -7.11 -38.66
C ASP A 52 -6.30 -6.99 -37.23
N GLU A 53 -5.52 -7.97 -36.75
CA GLU A 53 -4.87 -7.92 -35.44
C GLU A 53 -3.83 -6.78 -35.34
N LEU A 54 -3.02 -6.60 -36.38
CA LEU A 54 -2.05 -5.50 -36.47
C LEU A 54 -2.76 -4.15 -36.44
N ASN A 55 -3.83 -3.98 -37.23
CA ASN A 55 -4.60 -2.74 -37.25
C ASN A 55 -5.29 -2.47 -35.90
N SER A 56 -5.77 -3.51 -35.22
CA SER A 56 -6.30 -3.41 -33.85
C SER A 56 -5.25 -2.93 -32.85
N MET A 57 -4.02 -3.46 -32.93
CA MET A 57 -2.90 -2.99 -32.10
C MET A 57 -2.49 -1.54 -32.41
N ILE A 58 -2.41 -1.17 -33.69
CA ILE A 58 -2.10 0.21 -34.12
C ILE A 58 -3.14 1.18 -33.55
N ASN A 59 -4.43 0.87 -33.67
CA ASN A 59 -5.49 1.70 -33.11
C ASN A 59 -5.37 1.80 -31.59
N LYS A 60 -5.12 0.69 -30.88
CA LYS A 60 -4.90 0.73 -29.43
C LYS A 60 -3.73 1.65 -29.07
N ILE A 61 -2.61 1.57 -29.79
CA ILE A 61 -1.43 2.41 -29.53
C ILE A 61 -1.73 3.89 -29.82
N GLN A 62 -2.42 4.19 -30.93
CA GLN A 62 -2.72 5.57 -31.34
C GLN A 62 -3.68 6.27 -30.38
N TYR A 63 -4.65 5.56 -29.80
CA TYR A 63 -5.70 6.16 -28.97
C TYR A 63 -5.49 5.96 -27.46
N THR A 64 -4.57 5.11 -27.03
CA THR A 64 -4.25 4.96 -25.61
C THR A 64 -3.27 6.05 -25.20
N ASN A 65 -3.69 6.97 -24.33
CA ASN A 65 -2.80 7.90 -23.65
C ASN A 65 -2.44 7.34 -22.26
N PRO A 66 -1.30 6.62 -22.11
CA PRO A 66 -0.94 5.96 -20.85
C PRO A 66 -0.71 6.95 -19.70
N ILE A 67 -0.42 8.21 -20.02
CA ILE A 67 -0.15 9.26 -19.03
C ILE A 67 -1.46 9.82 -18.46
N HIS A 68 -2.59 9.72 -19.16
CA HIS A 68 -3.87 10.29 -18.73
C HIS A 68 -4.33 9.74 -17.37
N GLN A 69 -4.25 8.42 -17.17
CA GLN A 69 -4.61 7.81 -15.89
C GLN A 69 -3.65 8.19 -14.76
N ALA A 70 -2.35 8.25 -15.05
CA ALA A 70 -1.33 8.67 -14.08
C ALA A 70 -1.52 10.14 -13.66
N LEU A 71 -1.78 11.05 -14.62
CA LEU A 71 -2.08 12.45 -14.33
C LEU A 71 -3.38 12.61 -13.54
N HIS A 72 -4.43 11.86 -13.88
CA HIS A 72 -5.67 11.88 -13.11
C HIS A 72 -5.46 11.41 -11.66
N GLN A 73 -4.64 10.37 -11.44
CA GLN A 73 -4.29 9.92 -10.09
C GLN A 73 -3.46 10.96 -9.33
N LEU A 74 -2.50 11.61 -9.99
CA LEU A 74 -1.71 12.69 -9.42
C LEU A 74 -2.59 13.89 -9.02
N GLU A 75 -3.55 14.26 -9.88
CA GLU A 75 -4.48 15.36 -9.61
C GLU A 75 -5.38 15.07 -8.41
N LYS A 76 -5.94 13.85 -8.36
CA LYS A 76 -6.73 13.38 -7.21
C LYS A 76 -5.90 13.37 -5.93
N SER A 77 -4.64 12.96 -6.00
CA SER A 77 -3.72 13.00 -4.86
C SER A 77 -3.47 14.44 -4.41
N ARG A 78 -3.24 15.37 -5.34
CA ARG A 78 -3.03 16.80 -5.06
C ARG A 78 -4.24 17.40 -4.34
N GLU A 79 -5.44 17.16 -4.85
CA GLU A 79 -6.70 17.64 -4.24
C GLU A 79 -6.89 17.09 -2.82
N THR A 80 -6.63 15.80 -2.63
CA THR A 80 -6.71 15.15 -1.31
C THR A 80 -5.71 15.76 -0.34
N SER A 81 -4.47 16.01 -0.78
CA SER A 81 -3.45 16.67 0.05
C SER A 81 -3.83 18.10 0.43
N HIS A 82 -4.36 18.89 -0.50
CA HIS A 82 -4.85 20.24 -0.20
C HIS A 82 -5.98 20.22 0.83
N HIS A 83 -6.96 19.34 0.65
CA HIS A 83 -8.06 19.19 1.61
C HIS A 83 -7.57 18.82 3.02
N ASN A 84 -6.58 17.93 3.11
CA ASN A 84 -5.98 17.56 4.39
C ASN A 84 -5.24 18.74 5.04
N ILE A 85 -4.52 19.54 4.25
CA ILE A 85 -3.85 20.76 4.74
C ILE A 85 -4.87 21.76 5.27
N ASP A 86 -5.95 22.01 4.53
CA ASP A 86 -7.03 22.91 4.94
C ASP A 86 -7.69 22.42 6.24
N THR A 87 -7.96 21.12 6.34
CA THR A 87 -8.54 20.51 7.54
C THR A 87 -7.64 20.70 8.76
N ILE A 88 -6.33 20.47 8.62
CA ILE A 88 -5.35 20.66 9.71
C ILE A 88 -5.28 22.14 10.11
N TYR A 89 -5.26 23.05 9.13
CA TYR A 89 -5.27 24.48 9.37
C TYR A 89 -6.52 24.90 10.17
N ASP A 90 -7.70 24.43 9.76
CA ASP A 90 -8.96 24.76 10.42
C ASP A 90 -9.09 24.14 11.82
N GLU A 91 -8.60 22.91 12.03
CA GLU A 91 -8.49 22.32 13.36
C GLU A 91 -7.58 23.15 14.27
N LYS A 92 -6.41 23.55 13.78
CA LYS A 92 -5.46 24.31 14.59
C LYS A 92 -5.95 25.72 14.90
N LYS A 93 -6.59 26.36 13.92
CA LYS A 93 -7.29 27.63 14.10
C LYS A 93 -8.36 27.53 15.18
N ARG A 94 -9.18 26.47 15.16
CA ARG A 94 -10.21 26.23 16.19
C ARG A 94 -9.59 26.02 17.58
N GLN A 95 -8.51 25.25 17.69
CA GLN A 95 -7.81 25.05 18.96
C GLN A 95 -7.26 26.37 19.54
N LEU A 96 -6.59 27.17 18.71
CA LEU A 96 -6.04 28.45 19.14
C LEU A 96 -7.16 29.41 19.57
N GLN A 97 -8.26 29.45 18.81
CA GLN A 97 -9.42 30.26 19.15
C GLN A 97 -10.01 29.84 20.50
N PHE A 98 -10.18 28.54 20.71
CA PHE A 98 -10.71 28.00 21.96
C PHE A 98 -9.83 28.33 23.17
N GLU A 99 -8.50 28.21 23.06
CA GLU A 99 -7.59 28.59 24.15
C GLU A 99 -7.64 30.08 24.49
N VAL A 100 -7.77 30.93 23.47
CA VAL A 100 -7.94 32.38 23.64
C VAL A 100 -9.25 32.68 24.34
N ASP A 101 -10.34 32.04 23.93
CA ASP A 101 -11.67 32.25 24.49
C ASP A 101 -11.73 31.85 25.96
N ILE A 102 -11.18 30.69 26.34
CA ILE A 102 -11.08 30.26 27.75
C ILE A 102 -10.29 31.30 28.57
N LYS A 103 -9.12 31.71 28.10
CA LYS A 103 -8.28 32.67 28.84
C LYS A 103 -8.98 34.01 29.00
N LYS A 104 -9.68 34.47 27.96
CA LYS A 104 -10.47 35.71 27.99
C LYS A 104 -11.61 35.59 29.00
N GLU A 105 -12.34 34.48 28.99
CA GLU A 105 -13.45 34.21 29.91
C GLU A 105 -12.96 34.16 31.37
N MET A 106 -11.85 33.48 31.65
CA MET A 106 -11.26 33.45 32.99
C MET A 106 -10.89 34.85 33.51
N GLN A 107 -10.32 35.72 32.67
CA GLN A 107 -9.99 37.09 33.05
C GLN A 107 -11.25 37.94 33.27
N LEU A 108 -12.26 37.77 32.42
CA LEU A 108 -13.55 38.45 32.55
C LEU A 108 -14.24 38.08 33.88
N ASN A 109 -14.27 36.79 34.23
CA ASN A 109 -14.88 36.31 35.47
C ASN A 109 -14.20 36.90 36.72
N LYS A 110 -12.87 37.02 36.72
CA LYS A 110 -12.13 37.70 37.81
C LYS A 110 -12.51 39.17 37.95
N LEU A 111 -12.66 39.88 36.83
CA LEU A 111 -13.10 41.28 36.83
C LEU A 111 -14.53 41.42 37.36
N LEU A 112 -15.43 40.51 36.97
CA LEU A 112 -16.81 40.49 37.46
C LEU A 112 -16.87 40.25 38.97
N GLU A 113 -16.07 39.29 39.49
CA GLU A 113 -15.99 39.02 40.93
C GLU A 113 -15.46 40.24 41.72
N LEU A 114 -14.41 40.89 41.20
CA LEU A 114 -13.89 42.13 41.77
C LEU A 114 -14.95 43.24 41.78
N ASN A 115 -15.68 43.39 40.67
CA ASN A 115 -16.74 44.39 40.55
C ASN A 115 -17.91 44.14 41.53
N GLN A 116 -18.25 42.88 41.77
CA GLN A 116 -19.23 42.50 42.80
C GLN A 116 -18.74 42.85 44.20
N LYS A 117 -17.47 42.55 44.53
CA LYS A 117 -16.88 42.90 45.84
C LYS A 117 -16.86 44.41 46.06
N VAL A 118 -16.49 45.19 45.04
CA VAL A 118 -16.52 46.67 45.08
C VAL A 118 -17.94 47.17 45.31
N SER A 119 -18.91 46.70 44.52
CA SER A 119 -20.32 47.10 44.65
C SER A 119 -20.88 46.83 46.05
N LYS A 120 -20.55 45.67 46.63
CA LYS A 120 -20.97 45.30 47.99
C LYS A 120 -20.38 46.22 49.06
N LEU A 121 -19.10 46.54 48.97
CA LEU A 121 -18.49 47.47 49.93
C LEU A 121 -19.05 48.89 49.82
N ILE A 122 -19.42 49.31 48.60
CA ILE A 122 -20.12 50.59 48.39
C ILE A 122 -21.51 50.56 49.04
N SER A 123 -22.27 49.46 48.89
CA SER A 123 -23.60 49.34 49.51
C SER A 123 -23.55 49.26 51.04
N ASP A 124 -22.55 48.57 51.59
CA ASP A 124 -22.39 48.39 53.04
C ASP A 124 -21.97 49.70 53.74
N GLY A 125 -21.39 50.66 53.01
CA GLY A 125 -21.12 52.03 53.48
C GLY A 125 -20.05 52.18 54.57
N ASN A 126 -19.40 51.08 54.98
CA ASN A 126 -18.46 51.04 56.12
C ASN A 126 -17.14 50.31 55.81
N ALA A 127 -16.69 50.34 54.55
CA ALA A 127 -15.47 49.65 54.12
C ALA A 127 -14.22 50.10 54.91
N SER A 128 -13.45 49.13 55.43
CA SER A 128 -12.18 49.41 56.11
C SER A 128 -11.06 49.75 55.11
N PHE A 129 -10.09 50.56 55.54
CA PHE A 129 -8.89 50.85 54.75
C PHE A 129 -8.18 49.58 54.26
N LYS A 130 -8.14 48.52 55.09
CA LYS A 130 -7.53 47.23 54.73
C LYS A 130 -8.27 46.52 53.59
N GLN A 131 -9.61 46.58 53.55
CA GLN A 131 -10.41 46.01 52.47
C GLN A 131 -10.18 46.75 51.15
N ILE A 132 -10.10 48.09 51.19
CA ILE A 132 -9.83 48.92 50.01
C ILE A 132 -8.42 48.65 49.46
N GLU A 133 -7.41 48.55 50.32
CA GLU A 133 -6.03 48.26 49.89
C GLU A 133 -5.89 46.85 49.30
N ASN A 134 -6.62 45.86 49.84
CA ASN A 134 -6.64 44.52 49.24
C ASN A 134 -7.28 44.54 47.84
N LEU A 135 -8.41 45.24 47.65
CA LEU A 135 -9.06 45.37 46.34
C LEU A 135 -8.16 46.07 45.32
N LYS A 136 -7.46 47.14 45.72
CA LYS A 136 -6.48 47.81 44.83
C LYS A 136 -5.37 46.86 44.40
N ARG A 137 -4.87 46.03 45.31
CA ARG A 137 -3.84 45.03 45.01
C ARG A 137 -4.34 43.96 44.04
N ASP A 138 -5.52 43.43 44.30
CA ASP A 138 -6.14 42.42 43.45
C ASP A 138 -6.42 42.98 42.04
N PHE A 139 -6.90 44.23 41.96
CA PHE A 139 -7.11 44.92 40.69
C PHE A 139 -5.79 45.15 39.93
N GLN A 140 -4.73 45.58 40.60
CA GLN A 140 -3.40 45.74 39.99
C GLN A 140 -2.85 44.41 39.45
N GLU A 141 -3.06 43.30 40.17
CA GLU A 141 -2.65 41.98 39.70
C GLU A 141 -3.44 41.56 38.45
N VAL A 142 -4.76 41.74 38.44
CA VAL A 142 -5.59 41.47 37.25
C VAL A 142 -5.16 42.35 36.06
N GLN A 143 -4.88 43.64 36.29
CA GLN A 143 -4.36 44.54 35.24
C GLN A 143 -3.02 44.09 34.68
N LYS A 144 -2.12 43.59 35.54
CA LYS A 144 -0.81 43.05 35.13
C LYS A 144 -0.98 41.80 34.28
N GLN A 145 -1.90 40.90 34.66
CA GLN A 145 -2.20 39.71 33.88
C GLN A 145 -2.84 40.02 32.54
N TYR A 146 -3.77 40.99 32.49
CA TYR A 146 -4.39 41.46 31.26
C TYR A 146 -3.36 42.07 30.29
N LYS A 147 -2.44 42.93 30.77
CA LYS A 147 -1.35 43.48 29.94
C LYS A 147 -0.40 42.41 29.42
N LYS A 148 -0.18 41.33 30.18
CA LYS A 148 0.63 40.18 29.74
C LYS A 148 -0.10 39.37 28.65
N PHE A 149 -1.42 39.26 28.75
CA PHE A 149 -2.26 38.62 27.74
C PHE A 149 -2.31 39.44 26.44
N GLU A 150 -2.50 40.76 26.49
CA GLU A 150 -2.49 41.64 25.30
C GLU A 150 -1.13 41.66 24.58
N LYS A 151 -0.03 41.60 25.33
CA LYS A 151 1.34 41.61 24.76
C LYS A 151 1.83 40.24 24.29
N ALA A 152 1.09 39.16 24.54
CA ALA A 152 1.44 37.88 23.97
C ALA A 152 1.27 37.97 22.45
N ASN A 153 2.37 38.13 21.72
CA ASN A 153 2.39 38.02 20.27
C ASN A 153 1.96 36.58 19.90
N PHE A 154 0.66 36.37 19.66
CA PHE A 154 0.08 35.08 19.30
C PHE A 154 0.69 34.49 18.01
N ILE A 155 1.41 35.29 17.23
CA ILE A 155 2.09 34.89 15.98
C ILE A 155 3.51 34.32 16.23
N ARG A 156 4.14 34.56 17.40
CA ARG A 156 5.53 34.09 17.65
C ARG A 156 5.63 32.76 18.40
N SER A 157 4.51 32.15 18.77
CA SER A 157 4.49 30.80 19.33
C SER A 157 4.12 29.77 18.26
N ASN A 158 5.17 29.21 17.64
CA ASN A 158 5.21 27.85 17.08
C ASN A 158 4.46 27.55 15.77
N PHE A 159 4.53 28.43 14.77
CA PHE A 159 4.40 27.95 13.39
C PHE A 159 5.68 28.24 12.61
N GLU A 160 6.74 27.50 12.96
CA GLU A 160 7.80 27.24 12.00
C GLU A 160 7.18 26.38 10.89
N PRO A 161 7.30 26.73 9.59
CA PRO A 161 6.78 25.92 8.49
C PRO A 161 7.22 24.44 8.54
N ASN A 162 8.33 24.17 9.23
CA ASN A 162 8.84 22.82 9.49
C ASN A 162 7.99 21.98 10.49
N GLN A 163 7.05 22.57 11.24
CA GLN A 163 6.17 21.80 12.15
C GLN A 163 5.01 21.10 11.43
N LEU A 164 4.68 21.44 10.18
CA LEU A 164 3.77 20.62 9.37
C LEU A 164 4.36 19.23 9.11
N LYS A 165 5.69 19.13 8.88
CA LYS A 165 6.38 17.83 8.86
C LYS A 165 6.28 17.10 10.21
N THR A 166 6.37 17.80 11.34
CA THR A 166 6.34 17.20 12.69
C THR A 166 4.94 16.77 13.14
N ILE A 167 3.89 17.51 12.77
CA ILE A 167 2.49 17.16 13.11
C ILE A 167 2.01 15.97 12.27
N VAL A 168 2.46 15.88 11.01
CA VAL A 168 2.25 14.69 10.16
C VAL A 168 3.07 13.50 10.71
N SER A 169 4.34 13.72 11.07
CA SER A 169 5.24 12.72 11.66
C SER A 169 4.78 12.17 13.03
N ASN A 170 4.12 12.98 13.87
CA ASN A 170 3.61 12.52 15.17
C ASN A 170 2.36 11.62 15.10
N LYS A 171 1.74 11.44 13.92
CA LYS A 171 0.62 10.51 13.72
C LYS A 171 1.00 9.24 12.98
N GLU A 172 2.19 9.14 12.41
CA GLU A 172 2.58 7.97 11.65
C GLU A 172 3.03 6.84 12.58
N TYR A 173 2.33 5.70 12.48
CA TYR A 173 2.65 4.47 13.18
C TYR A 173 3.72 3.66 12.44
N PHE A 174 3.86 3.89 11.13
CA PHE A 174 4.84 3.24 10.26
C PHE A 174 5.76 4.31 9.70
N THR A 175 7.01 4.35 10.16
CA THR A 175 7.96 5.41 9.81
C THR A 175 9.14 4.88 8.99
N GLY A 176 9.68 5.72 8.12
CA GLY A 176 10.86 5.45 7.31
C GLY A 176 11.26 6.69 6.50
N ASP A 177 12.55 6.89 6.27
CA ASP A 177 13.08 8.11 5.65
C ASP A 177 12.60 8.32 4.19
N ASP A 178 12.17 7.24 3.52
CA ASP A 178 11.81 7.21 2.10
C ASP A 178 10.29 7.10 1.85
N GLY A 179 9.48 7.49 2.85
CA GLY A 179 8.03 7.37 2.82
C GLY A 179 7.53 5.92 2.85
N THR A 180 6.21 5.75 2.82
CA THR A 180 5.52 4.45 2.98
C THR A 180 4.47 4.21 1.90
N LEU A 181 4.21 2.94 1.57
CA LEU A 181 3.05 2.51 0.76
C LEU A 181 1.70 2.72 1.49
N LEU A 182 1.74 2.98 2.79
CA LEU A 182 0.56 2.98 3.66
C LEU A 182 -0.02 4.38 3.84
N SER A 183 -1.30 4.55 3.53
CA SER A 183 -2.08 5.70 4.03
C SER A 183 -2.23 5.61 5.55
N TYR A 184 -2.57 6.72 6.20
CA TYR A 184 -2.85 6.72 7.65
C TYR A 184 -3.95 5.71 8.03
N GLU A 185 -4.99 5.54 7.21
CA GLU A 185 -6.06 4.56 7.45
C GLU A 185 -5.54 3.12 7.40
N HIS A 186 -4.63 2.81 6.46
CA HIS A 186 -3.97 1.51 6.43
C HIS A 186 -3.15 1.25 7.69
N GLN A 187 -2.39 2.25 8.16
CA GLN A 187 -1.58 2.15 9.37
C GLN A 187 -2.44 1.89 10.62
N VAL A 188 -3.54 2.62 10.78
CA VAL A 188 -4.52 2.38 11.85
C VAL A 188 -5.05 0.95 11.77
N LYS A 189 -5.42 0.49 10.57
CA LYS A 189 -6.00 -0.84 10.38
C LYS A 189 -5.02 -1.98 10.67
N LEU A 190 -3.76 -1.83 10.28
CA LEU A 190 -2.70 -2.79 10.63
C LEU A 190 -2.47 -2.86 12.14
N ASN A 191 -2.52 -1.72 12.84
CA ASN A 191 -2.43 -1.68 14.29
C ASN A 191 -3.65 -2.32 14.99
N GLU A 192 -4.86 -2.19 14.41
CA GLU A 192 -6.03 -2.95 14.86
C GLU A 192 -5.83 -4.46 14.66
N PHE A 193 -5.30 -4.89 13.52
CA PHE A 193 -5.01 -6.31 13.27
C PHE A 193 -3.95 -6.88 14.20
N TYR A 194 -2.93 -6.09 14.51
CA TYR A 194 -1.89 -6.43 15.48
C TYR A 194 -2.41 -6.46 16.93
N GLY A 195 -3.47 -5.71 17.24
CA GLY A 195 -4.07 -5.66 18.57
C GLY A 195 -3.57 -4.54 19.48
N LYS A 196 -2.74 -3.62 18.96
CA LYS A 196 -2.24 -2.44 19.70
C LYS A 196 -2.31 -1.18 18.83
N LYS A 197 -3.33 -0.35 19.11
CA LYS A 197 -3.74 0.82 18.30
C LYS A 197 -2.62 1.84 18.05
N THR A 198 -1.71 2.02 19.01
CA THR A 198 -0.62 3.01 18.96
C THR A 198 0.75 2.38 18.76
N GLN A 199 0.80 1.14 18.25
CA GLN A 199 2.06 0.46 17.98
C GLN A 199 2.84 1.21 16.91
N LYS A 200 4.15 1.33 17.10
CA LYS A 200 5.08 1.94 16.15
C LYS A 200 5.92 0.88 15.45
N TRP A 201 6.23 1.16 14.19
CA TRP A 201 6.92 0.27 13.27
C TRP A 201 7.96 1.08 12.50
N GLU A 202 9.15 0.52 12.34
CA GLU A 202 10.26 1.16 11.63
C GLU A 202 10.58 0.40 10.35
N LEU A 203 10.64 1.11 9.23
CA LEU A 203 10.99 0.56 7.93
C LEU A 203 12.44 0.07 7.94
N ILE A 204 12.64 -1.22 7.73
CA ILE A 204 13.97 -1.84 7.69
C ILE A 204 14.37 -2.30 6.28
N TYR A 205 13.41 -2.50 5.39
CA TYR A 205 13.64 -2.91 4.01
C TYR A 205 12.59 -2.33 3.10
N LYS A 206 13.02 -1.80 1.95
CA LYS A 206 12.14 -1.32 0.88
C LYS A 206 12.70 -1.76 -0.47
N GLY A 207 11.96 -2.54 -1.24
CA GLY A 207 12.44 -3.13 -2.50
C GLY A 207 12.93 -2.09 -3.50
N THR A 208 12.22 -0.96 -3.63
CA THR A 208 12.63 0.16 -4.50
C THR A 208 13.91 0.86 -4.08
N ARG A 209 14.31 0.77 -2.80
CA ARG A 209 15.54 1.35 -2.26
C ARG A 209 16.69 0.34 -2.17
N ASP A 210 16.38 -0.86 -1.70
CA ASP A 210 17.35 -1.83 -1.23
C ASP A 210 17.61 -2.98 -2.20
N SER A 211 16.96 -2.95 -3.38
CA SER A 211 16.85 -4.03 -4.37
C SER A 211 15.82 -5.09 -4.03
N PHE A 212 15.23 -5.72 -5.07
CA PHE A 212 14.21 -6.78 -4.96
C PHE A 212 14.78 -8.19 -4.80
N THR A 213 16.10 -8.32 -4.69
CA THR A 213 16.74 -9.63 -4.47
C THR A 213 16.41 -10.21 -3.10
N SER A 214 16.26 -11.53 -2.99
CA SER A 214 16.11 -12.26 -1.72
C SER A 214 17.30 -12.01 -0.79
N GLY A 215 18.51 -11.90 -1.35
CA GLY A 215 19.70 -11.53 -0.58
C GLY A 215 19.62 -10.14 0.06
N ALA A 216 18.97 -9.17 -0.60
CA ALA A 216 18.71 -7.86 -0.01
C ALA A 216 17.67 -7.93 1.11
N PHE A 217 16.57 -8.66 0.90
CA PHE A 217 15.58 -8.89 1.94
C PHE A 217 16.22 -9.49 3.21
N HIS A 218 16.96 -10.60 3.08
CA HIS A 218 17.57 -11.26 4.24
C HIS A 218 18.64 -10.40 4.92
N ARG A 219 19.46 -9.65 4.17
CA ARG A 219 20.44 -8.71 4.74
C ARG A 219 19.79 -7.68 5.67
N HIS A 220 18.58 -7.24 5.36
CA HIS A 220 17.88 -6.22 6.13
C HIS A 220 16.97 -6.81 7.22
N CYS A 221 16.30 -7.94 6.94
CA CYS A 221 15.20 -8.48 7.75
C CYS A 221 15.60 -9.62 8.69
N ASP A 222 16.71 -10.32 8.42
CA ASP A 222 17.14 -11.41 9.31
C ASP A 222 17.49 -10.86 10.70
N HIS A 223 17.07 -11.61 11.74
CA HIS A 223 17.31 -11.29 13.15
C HIS A 223 16.75 -9.94 13.64
N ARG A 224 15.73 -9.38 12.96
CA ARG A 224 15.11 -8.10 13.35
C ARG A 224 13.92 -8.20 14.30
N GLY A 225 13.57 -9.39 14.77
CA GLY A 225 12.41 -9.60 15.63
C GLY A 225 11.10 -9.72 14.83
N PRO A 226 9.95 -9.41 15.45
CA PRO A 226 8.66 -9.35 14.78
C PRO A 226 8.67 -8.38 13.61
N THR A 227 8.04 -8.77 12.49
CA THR A 227 7.97 -7.93 11.29
C THR A 227 6.59 -7.88 10.67
N MET A 228 6.25 -6.72 10.12
CA MET A 228 5.08 -6.49 9.27
C MET A 228 5.56 -6.31 7.83
N THR A 229 5.20 -7.23 6.94
CA THR A 229 5.52 -7.17 5.52
C THR A 229 4.34 -6.61 4.74
N ILE A 230 4.58 -5.57 3.95
CA ILE A 230 3.63 -4.92 3.05
C ILE A 230 4.10 -5.14 1.62
N ILE A 231 3.21 -5.59 0.75
CA ILE A 231 3.47 -5.83 -0.67
C ILE A 231 2.46 -5.04 -1.47
N GLN A 232 2.94 -4.34 -2.50
CA GLN A 232 2.10 -3.75 -3.53
C GLN A 232 2.20 -4.59 -4.81
N SER A 233 1.09 -5.13 -5.31
CA SER A 233 1.09 -5.80 -6.61
C SER A 233 1.33 -4.81 -7.75
N LYS A 234 2.11 -5.22 -8.74
CA LYS A 234 2.34 -4.45 -9.97
C LYS A 234 1.07 -4.31 -10.79
N SER A 235 0.28 -5.39 -10.87
CA SER A 235 -1.05 -5.36 -11.47
C SER A 235 -2.06 -4.88 -10.42
N GLY A 236 -2.77 -3.79 -10.70
CA GLY A 236 -3.85 -3.26 -9.86
C GLY A 236 -3.43 -2.48 -8.61
N GLY A 237 -2.15 -2.49 -8.23
CA GLY A 237 -1.65 -1.69 -7.09
C GLY A 237 -2.21 -2.14 -5.73
N TYR A 238 -2.63 -3.41 -5.61
CA TYR A 238 -3.26 -3.93 -4.41
C TYR A 238 -2.26 -4.11 -3.27
N LEU A 239 -2.68 -3.82 -2.06
CA LEU A 239 -1.87 -3.85 -0.85
C LEU A 239 -2.28 -5.02 0.03
N PHE A 240 -1.31 -5.88 0.32
CA PHE A 240 -1.49 -7.09 1.12
C PHE A 240 -0.16 -7.50 1.76
N GLY A 241 -0.16 -8.54 2.59
CA GLY A 241 1.07 -9.03 3.18
C GLY A 241 0.84 -9.90 4.39
N GLY A 242 1.80 -9.89 5.31
CA GLY A 242 1.78 -10.73 6.48
C GLY A 242 2.57 -10.18 7.66
N TYR A 243 2.12 -10.54 8.85
CA TYR A 243 2.82 -10.35 10.12
C TYR A 243 3.35 -11.69 10.62
N THR A 244 4.57 -11.65 11.15
CA THR A 244 5.15 -12.74 11.93
C THR A 244 5.78 -12.18 13.20
N SER A 245 5.63 -12.90 14.31
CA SER A 245 6.23 -12.59 15.60
C SER A 245 7.69 -13.05 15.69
N VAL A 246 8.07 -14.03 14.88
CA VAL A 246 9.41 -14.61 14.89
C VAL A 246 10.32 -13.91 13.88
N SER A 247 11.64 -13.97 14.12
CA SER A 247 12.60 -13.40 13.18
C SER A 247 12.81 -14.27 11.95
N TRP A 248 13.04 -13.63 10.80
CA TRP A 248 13.68 -14.25 9.65
C TRP A 248 15.12 -14.66 10.01
N ARG A 249 15.58 -15.79 9.47
CA ARG A 249 16.88 -16.41 9.86
C ARG A 249 17.63 -17.11 8.73
N SER A 250 17.11 -17.11 7.49
CA SER A 250 17.69 -17.88 6.38
C SER A 250 17.95 -19.37 6.71
N SER A 251 17.14 -19.98 7.59
CA SER A 251 17.38 -21.29 8.21
C SER A 251 17.11 -22.52 7.33
N GLN A 252 16.74 -22.33 6.06
CA GLN A 252 16.46 -23.38 5.08
C GLN A 252 15.28 -24.30 5.47
N GLY A 253 14.16 -23.72 5.90
CA GLY A 253 12.98 -24.52 6.24
C GLY A 253 11.81 -23.72 6.78
N TYR A 254 10.74 -24.43 7.11
CA TYR A 254 9.60 -23.86 7.81
C TYR A 254 9.95 -23.50 9.25
N VAL A 255 9.31 -22.45 9.76
CA VAL A 255 9.46 -22.00 11.14
C VAL A 255 8.09 -21.84 11.78
N GLU A 256 7.98 -22.37 12.98
CA GLU A 256 6.81 -22.26 13.83
C GLU A 256 6.68 -20.84 14.39
N ASP A 257 5.46 -20.31 14.38
CA ASP A 257 5.12 -19.04 15.03
C ASP A 257 3.77 -19.17 15.73
N SER A 258 3.81 -19.32 17.05
CA SER A 258 2.64 -19.51 17.92
C SER A 258 2.09 -18.21 18.52
N TYR A 259 2.60 -17.05 18.10
CA TYR A 259 2.14 -15.75 18.63
C TYR A 259 1.31 -15.00 17.59
N GLU A 260 0.25 -15.68 17.14
CA GLU A 260 -0.78 -15.17 16.25
C GLU A 260 -0.26 -14.51 14.96
N PRO A 261 0.61 -15.16 14.16
CA PRO A 261 0.94 -14.65 12.83
C PRO A 261 -0.33 -14.59 11.97
N PHE A 262 -0.35 -13.66 11.02
CA PHE A 262 -1.49 -13.47 10.15
C PHE A 262 -1.09 -12.96 8.78
N LEU A 263 -1.85 -13.35 7.77
CA LEU A 263 -1.88 -12.65 6.48
C LEU A 263 -2.95 -11.57 6.51
N PHE A 264 -2.86 -10.60 5.61
CA PHE A 264 -3.90 -9.60 5.45
C PHE A 264 -4.01 -9.08 4.01
N THR A 265 -5.17 -8.54 3.68
CA THR A 265 -5.38 -7.63 2.54
C THR A 265 -5.84 -6.28 3.08
N LEU A 266 -5.30 -5.19 2.53
CA LEU A 266 -5.75 -3.81 2.77
C LEU A 266 -6.59 -3.32 1.60
N THR A 267 -6.19 -3.67 0.38
CA THR A 267 -6.96 -3.46 -0.85
C THR A 267 -6.90 -4.73 -1.70
N ASN A 268 -7.93 -4.95 -2.52
CA ASN A 268 -8.05 -6.14 -3.37
C ASN A 268 -8.95 -5.87 -4.58
N PRO A 269 -8.91 -6.71 -5.63
CA PRO A 269 -9.72 -6.54 -6.84
C PRO A 269 -11.23 -6.59 -6.63
N HIS A 270 -11.68 -7.17 -5.51
CA HIS A 270 -13.09 -7.43 -5.24
C HIS A 270 -13.74 -6.35 -4.36
N GLY A 271 -12.99 -5.31 -3.98
CA GLY A 271 -13.48 -4.25 -3.09
C GLY A 271 -13.84 -4.73 -1.68
N ILE A 272 -13.30 -5.88 -1.27
CA ILE A 272 -13.53 -6.41 0.09
C ILE A 272 -12.81 -5.47 1.08
N PRO A 273 -13.44 -5.09 2.21
CA PRO A 273 -12.78 -4.29 3.24
C PRO A 273 -11.49 -4.96 3.75
N PRO A 274 -10.57 -4.19 4.35
CA PRO A 274 -9.35 -4.76 4.92
C PRO A 274 -9.64 -5.96 5.81
N THR A 275 -8.97 -7.09 5.54
CA THR A 275 -9.26 -8.38 6.17
C THR A 275 -7.99 -9.02 6.71
N LYS A 276 -8.07 -9.55 7.95
CA LYS A 276 -7.03 -10.35 8.63
C LYS A 276 -7.34 -11.84 8.48
N TYR A 277 -6.35 -12.63 8.10
CA TYR A 277 -6.41 -14.08 7.96
C TYR A 277 -5.48 -14.72 8.99
N PRO A 278 -6.00 -15.26 10.11
CA PRO A 278 -5.17 -15.86 11.15
C PRO A 278 -4.58 -17.18 10.69
N VAL A 279 -3.42 -17.54 11.24
CA VAL A 279 -2.83 -18.86 11.09
C VAL A 279 -3.73 -19.94 11.69
N ILE A 280 -3.73 -21.12 11.09
CA ILE A 280 -4.38 -22.34 11.58
C ILE A 280 -3.41 -23.52 11.69
N GLU A 281 -2.23 -23.43 11.08
CA GLU A 281 -1.14 -24.39 11.22
C GLU A 281 0.16 -23.63 11.50
N GLU A 282 0.44 -23.46 12.79
CA GLU A 282 1.53 -22.62 13.30
C GLU A 282 2.91 -23.14 12.91
N ARG A 283 3.10 -24.48 12.80
CA ARG A 283 4.40 -25.11 12.47
C ARG A 283 4.95 -24.72 11.11
N TYR A 284 4.07 -24.24 10.23
CA TYR A 284 4.40 -23.81 8.88
C TYR A 284 4.05 -22.33 8.65
N ALA A 285 4.03 -21.52 9.71
CA ALA A 285 3.65 -20.11 9.63
C ALA A 285 4.51 -19.33 8.63
N ILE A 286 5.83 -19.50 8.65
CA ILE A 286 6.75 -18.89 7.67
C ILE A 286 7.73 -19.90 7.09
N PHE A 287 8.30 -19.57 5.93
CA PHE A 287 9.36 -20.35 5.29
C PHE A 287 10.62 -19.51 5.11
N ASN A 288 11.70 -19.92 5.77
CA ASN A 288 12.95 -19.16 5.93
C ASN A 288 14.05 -19.69 4.99
N LYS A 289 13.92 -19.53 3.68
CA LYS A 289 14.94 -19.95 2.70
C LYS A 289 15.65 -18.74 2.11
N LYS A 290 16.99 -18.75 2.10
CA LYS A 290 17.82 -17.59 1.70
C LYS A 290 17.61 -17.14 0.25
N GLU A 291 17.15 -18.05 -0.62
CA GLU A 291 16.79 -17.79 -2.02
C GLU A 291 15.34 -17.31 -2.21
N CYS A 292 14.62 -17.06 -1.12
CA CYS A 292 13.23 -16.63 -1.14
C CYS A 292 13.12 -15.24 -0.50
N GLY A 293 12.17 -14.43 -0.98
CA GLY A 293 11.75 -13.24 -0.25
C GLY A 293 10.83 -13.61 0.92
N PRO A 294 10.03 -12.65 1.44
CA PRO A 294 9.02 -12.94 2.44
C PRO A 294 8.11 -14.09 2.00
N THR A 295 8.03 -15.13 2.82
CA THR A 295 7.26 -16.34 2.51
C THR A 295 6.49 -16.83 3.74
N PHE A 296 5.19 -17.02 3.58
CA PHE A 296 4.26 -17.39 4.65
C PHE A 296 3.49 -18.65 4.25
N GLY A 297 3.30 -19.55 5.20
CA GLY A 297 2.43 -20.72 5.10
C GLY A 297 3.04 -21.95 4.44
N CYS A 298 2.48 -23.12 4.76
CA CYS A 298 2.79 -24.39 4.11
C CYS A 298 2.38 -24.36 2.65
N GLY A 299 3.26 -24.80 1.75
CA GLY A 299 3.03 -24.67 0.30
C GLY A 299 3.06 -23.23 -0.19
N HIS A 300 3.40 -22.27 0.68
CA HIS A 300 3.45 -20.84 0.47
C HIS A 300 2.09 -20.20 0.12
N ASP A 301 1.25 -20.06 1.14
CA ASP A 301 0.07 -19.19 1.10
C ASP A 301 0.38 -17.83 0.47
N LEU A 302 1.57 -17.29 0.77
CA LEU A 302 2.15 -16.13 0.11
C LEU A 302 3.65 -16.34 -0.11
N TYR A 303 4.10 -16.26 -1.35
CA TYR A 303 5.51 -16.35 -1.74
C TYR A 303 5.93 -15.17 -2.61
N VAL A 304 7.03 -14.53 -2.22
CA VAL A 304 7.71 -13.53 -3.04
C VAL A 304 9.03 -14.10 -3.55
N CYS A 305 9.18 -14.16 -4.87
CA CYS A 305 10.41 -14.64 -5.50
C CYS A 305 11.53 -13.60 -5.53
N ASP A 306 12.74 -14.06 -5.80
CA ASP A 306 13.89 -13.19 -6.11
C ASP A 306 13.58 -12.30 -7.33
N ASP A 307 13.98 -11.02 -7.25
CA ASP A 307 13.74 -10.00 -8.27
C ASP A 307 12.26 -9.86 -8.68
N SER A 308 11.35 -9.93 -7.70
CA SER A 308 9.89 -9.93 -7.89
C SER A 308 9.29 -8.73 -8.65
N LYS A 309 10.05 -7.66 -8.88
CA LYS A 309 9.64 -6.52 -9.73
C LYS A 309 9.61 -6.86 -11.22
N ILE A 310 10.48 -7.77 -11.64
CA ILE A 310 10.65 -8.19 -13.04
C ILE A 310 10.36 -9.68 -13.24
N SER A 311 10.59 -10.51 -12.22
CA SER A 311 10.27 -11.93 -12.24
C SER A 311 8.77 -12.16 -12.06
N THR A 312 8.23 -13.20 -12.69
CA THR A 312 6.82 -13.62 -12.54
C THR A 312 6.69 -14.83 -11.60
N GLY A 313 7.74 -15.13 -10.83
CA GLY A 313 7.81 -16.32 -9.98
C GLY A 313 7.09 -16.19 -8.64
N SER A 314 6.60 -15.02 -8.24
CA SER A 314 5.85 -14.85 -7.00
C SER A 314 4.44 -15.41 -7.15
N TYR A 315 3.92 -16.05 -6.10
CA TYR A 315 2.59 -16.67 -6.15
C TYR A 315 1.91 -16.73 -4.78
N ILE A 316 0.62 -17.03 -4.83
CA ILE A 316 -0.27 -17.14 -3.68
C ILE A 316 -0.99 -18.48 -3.81
N TYR A 317 -0.70 -19.43 -2.91
CA TYR A 317 -1.43 -20.70 -2.82
C TYR A 317 -2.46 -20.73 -1.70
N PHE A 318 -2.85 -19.57 -1.19
CA PHE A 318 -3.83 -19.45 -0.12
C PHE A 318 -5.21 -20.08 -0.46
N PRO A 319 -5.86 -20.80 0.48
CA PRO A 319 -5.47 -21.05 1.87
C PRO A 319 -4.90 -22.46 2.14
N TRP A 320 -3.83 -22.56 2.94
CA TRP A 320 -3.27 -23.79 3.52
C TRP A 320 -3.01 -23.65 5.02
N SER A 321 -2.08 -22.78 5.41
CA SER A 321 -1.72 -22.53 6.82
C SER A 321 -2.47 -21.35 7.42
N TYR A 322 -3.17 -20.56 6.61
CA TYR A 322 -3.94 -19.40 7.06
C TYR A 322 -5.42 -19.55 6.66
N SER A 323 -6.33 -19.15 7.55
CA SER A 323 -7.77 -19.32 7.35
C SER A 323 -8.36 -18.30 6.38
N ASP A 324 -9.00 -18.79 5.31
CA ASP A 324 -9.80 -17.95 4.41
C ASP A 324 -11.13 -17.54 5.05
N ARG A 325 -11.31 -16.22 5.15
CA ARG A 325 -12.54 -15.58 5.65
C ARG A 325 -13.44 -15.03 4.55
N THR A 326 -13.01 -15.19 3.30
CA THR A 326 -13.63 -14.58 2.10
C THR A 326 -14.16 -15.61 1.10
N ASN A 327 -13.87 -16.90 1.30
CA ASN A 327 -14.24 -18.01 0.40
C ASN A 327 -13.78 -17.80 -1.05
N ARG A 328 -12.63 -17.17 -1.22
CA ARG A 328 -12.06 -16.77 -2.51
C ARG A 328 -10.62 -17.24 -2.69
N GLY A 329 -9.99 -17.73 -1.62
CA GLY A 329 -8.62 -18.20 -1.63
C GLY A 329 -7.66 -17.18 -2.25
N SER A 330 -6.74 -17.67 -3.09
CA SER A 330 -5.69 -16.85 -3.71
C SER A 330 -6.20 -15.65 -4.50
N GLU A 331 -7.41 -15.71 -5.06
CA GLU A 331 -7.99 -14.63 -5.85
C GLU A 331 -8.31 -13.39 -5.00
N THR A 332 -8.40 -13.51 -3.68
CA THR A 332 -8.65 -12.37 -2.79
C THR A 332 -7.53 -11.34 -2.81
N PHE A 333 -6.30 -11.74 -3.09
CA PHE A 333 -5.14 -10.85 -2.95
C PHE A 333 -4.93 -10.01 -4.21
N THR A 334 -4.75 -10.67 -5.36
CA THR A 334 -4.45 -9.99 -6.64
C THR A 334 -5.42 -10.35 -7.76
N GLY A 335 -6.43 -11.19 -7.49
CA GLY A 335 -7.35 -11.72 -8.50
C GLY A 335 -6.76 -12.85 -9.34
N THR A 336 -5.46 -13.10 -9.20
CA THR A 336 -4.75 -14.19 -9.87
C THR A 336 -3.76 -14.85 -8.91
N LYS A 337 -3.32 -16.05 -9.27
CA LYS A 337 -2.37 -16.81 -8.46
C LYS A 337 -0.96 -16.24 -8.47
N TYR A 338 -0.48 -15.78 -9.63
CA TYR A 338 0.88 -15.29 -9.82
C TYR A 338 0.88 -13.76 -9.84
N PHE A 339 1.92 -13.15 -9.30
CA PHE A 339 2.02 -11.69 -9.29
C PHE A 339 3.46 -11.22 -9.45
N GLN A 340 3.58 -9.95 -9.80
CA GLN A 340 4.83 -9.20 -9.66
C GLN A 340 4.60 -8.09 -8.64
N THR A 341 5.67 -7.60 -8.04
CA THR A 341 5.60 -6.52 -7.05
C THR A 341 5.91 -5.17 -7.71
N ASN A 342 5.15 -4.14 -7.38
CA ASN A 342 5.57 -2.77 -7.65
C ASN A 342 6.61 -2.32 -6.60
N ASP A 343 6.33 -2.62 -5.33
CA ASP A 343 7.24 -2.43 -4.21
C ASP A 343 6.92 -3.39 -3.06
N ILE A 344 7.86 -3.55 -2.13
CA ILE A 344 7.76 -4.34 -0.91
C ILE A 344 8.36 -3.52 0.22
N GLU A 345 7.67 -3.40 1.33
CA GLU A 345 8.17 -2.75 2.54
C GLU A 345 8.08 -3.72 3.71
N VAL A 346 9.15 -3.81 4.51
CA VAL A 346 9.15 -4.62 5.73
C VAL A 346 9.49 -3.70 6.88
N TYR A 347 8.65 -3.75 7.91
CA TYR A 347 8.79 -2.95 9.11
C TYR A 347 9.06 -3.83 10.30
N ARG A 348 10.02 -3.45 11.16
CA ARG A 348 10.22 -4.08 12.46
C ARG A 348 9.36 -3.42 13.52
N LEU A 349 9.00 -4.18 14.54
CA LEU A 349 8.34 -3.67 15.73
C LEU A 349 9.29 -2.74 16.51
N ILE A 350 8.80 -1.56 16.93
CA ILE A 350 9.48 -0.72 17.91
C ILE A 350 8.87 -1.02 19.29
N GLU A 351 9.65 -1.61 20.19
CA GLU A 351 9.24 -1.76 21.58
C GLU A 351 9.20 -0.37 22.24
N ASN A 352 8.03 0.02 22.75
CA ASN A 352 7.82 1.27 23.48
C ASN A 352 8.04 1.06 24.97
#